data_AF-A0A8B7E594-F1
#
_entry.id   AF-A0A8B7E594-F1
#
_cell.length_a   1.000
_cell.length_b   1.000
_cell.length_c   1.000
_cell.angle_alpha   90.00
_cell.angle_beta   90.00
_cell.angle_gamma   90.00
#
_symmetry.space_group_name_H-M   'P 1'
#
loop_
_entity.id
_entity.type
_entity.pdbx_description
1 polymer ?
#
loop_
_entity_poly.entity_id
_entity_poly.type
_entity_poly.pdbx_seq_one_letter_code
_entity_poly.pdbx_strand_id
1 'polypeptide(L)'
;MVRNAKQLDAFSEEIPMLTSNDNDDENVCLEKKGIDLWKFKSEADDLGKYDDFHTIDWSRDRVRDRLRLRQVKKLKHNGNFVEKIKGFHDAYSGWLIAFIVGATTGFVGGMIDIGTDWMIDLKEGFCKHEFWFNKKACCWNSEIRYGQHYCTKWMLWSDILGVKNISSSGLYSLNLFCYVMVAVMFASISVTLVRFYAPYSCGSGIAE
;
A
#
# COMPACT_ATOMS: atom_id res chain seq x y z
N MET A 1 12.78 30.02 24.90
CA MET A 1 14.23 29.94 24.61
C MET A 1 14.43 30.44 23.20
N VAL A 2 15.15 31.55 23.09
CA VAL A 2 15.48 32.28 21.86
C VAL A 2 16.50 31.47 21.06
N ARG A 3 16.23 31.23 19.77
CA ARG A 3 17.28 30.96 18.76
C ARG A 3 17.03 31.90 17.57
N ASN A 4 18.12 32.56 17.20
CA ASN A 4 18.23 33.83 16.50
C ASN A 4 17.76 33.81 15.03
N ALA A 5 17.09 34.90 14.63
CA ALA A 5 16.68 35.22 13.25
C ALA A 5 17.84 35.78 12.38
N LYS A 6 19.09 35.37 12.64
CA LYS A 6 20.29 36.00 12.04
C LYS A 6 20.96 35.18 10.92
N GLN A 7 20.29 34.16 10.41
CA GLN A 7 20.85 33.26 9.39
C GLN A 7 20.08 33.28 8.07
N LEU A 8 19.11 34.19 7.94
CA LEU A 8 18.32 34.38 6.71
C LEU A 8 18.93 35.42 5.75
N ASP A 9 19.99 36.15 6.16
CA ASP A 9 20.60 37.19 5.32
C ASP A 9 21.74 36.69 4.43
N ALA A 10 22.08 35.39 4.47
CA ALA A 10 23.25 34.85 3.76
C ALA A 10 22.92 34.06 2.47
N PHE A 11 21.65 33.99 2.05
CA PHE A 11 21.26 33.26 0.82
C PHE A 11 20.59 34.15 -0.24
N SER A 12 20.56 35.47 -0.01
CA SER A 12 19.95 36.44 -0.94
C SER A 12 20.94 37.02 -1.97
N GLU A 13 22.17 36.50 -2.04
CA GLU A 13 23.26 37.11 -2.81
C GLU A 13 23.60 36.39 -4.14
N GLU A 14 22.72 35.53 -4.67
CA GLU A 14 22.88 34.95 -6.02
C GLU A 14 21.61 34.97 -6.88
N ILE A 15 20.85 36.07 -6.82
CA ILE A 15 19.85 36.37 -7.85
C ILE A 15 20.39 37.53 -8.70
N PRO A 16 20.99 37.29 -9.88
CA PRO A 16 21.32 38.39 -10.78
C PRO A 16 20.02 38.98 -11.33
N MET A 17 19.68 40.17 -10.85
CA MET A 17 18.74 41.07 -11.51
C MET A 17 19.27 41.37 -12.92
N LEU A 18 18.46 41.05 -13.92
CA LEU A 18 18.65 41.47 -15.30
C LEU A 18 18.61 43.01 -15.37
N THR A 19 19.77 43.66 -15.41
CA THR A 19 19.89 45.04 -15.86
C THR A 19 20.21 45.03 -17.35
N SER A 20 19.34 45.67 -18.14
CA SER A 20 19.58 45.98 -19.54
C SER A 20 20.72 46.98 -19.69
N ASN A 21 21.78 46.63 -20.41
CA ASN A 21 22.27 47.38 -21.56
C ASN A 21 23.68 46.93 -22.00
N ASP A 22 23.88 47.17 -23.29
CA ASP A 22 25.11 47.25 -24.05
C ASP A 22 25.60 46.00 -24.80
N ASN A 23 25.84 46.29 -26.07
CA ASN A 23 26.05 45.42 -27.20
C ASN A 23 27.38 44.65 -27.11
N ASP A 24 27.46 43.60 -27.93
CA ASP A 24 28.68 42.96 -28.47
C ASP A 24 29.08 41.56 -27.96
N ASP A 25 28.16 40.75 -27.41
CA ASP A 25 28.44 39.33 -27.09
C ASP A 25 27.26 38.36 -27.39
N GLU A 26 26.47 38.64 -28.43
CA GLU A 26 25.17 38.00 -28.70
C GLU A 26 25.22 36.53 -29.18
N ASN A 27 26.32 35.78 -29.05
CA ASN A 27 26.36 34.40 -29.57
C ASN A 27 27.10 33.34 -28.74
N VAL A 28 27.55 33.63 -27.51
CA VAL A 28 28.39 32.66 -26.75
C VAL A 28 27.70 32.08 -25.50
N CYS A 29 26.58 32.63 -25.04
CA CYS A 29 25.93 32.15 -23.80
C CYS A 29 24.57 31.45 -23.99
N LEU A 30 24.01 31.39 -25.20
CA LEU A 30 22.77 30.63 -25.46
C LEU A 30 23.00 29.12 -25.69
N GLU A 31 24.23 28.64 -25.52
CA GLU A 31 24.58 27.23 -25.77
C GLU A 31 25.06 26.48 -24.51
N LYS A 32 24.94 27.07 -23.32
CA LYS A 32 25.27 26.38 -22.06
C LYS A 32 24.33 26.74 -20.91
N LYS A 33 23.09 26.29 -21.05
CA LYS A 33 22.35 25.82 -19.89
C LYS A 33 21.40 24.74 -20.39
N GLY A 34 21.94 23.52 -20.48
CA GLY A 34 21.14 22.31 -20.39
C GLY A 34 20.43 22.33 -19.03
N ILE A 35 19.41 23.16 -18.92
CA ILE A 35 18.50 23.17 -17.81
C ILE A 35 17.78 21.84 -17.98
N ASP A 36 18.15 20.87 -17.16
CA ASP A 36 17.44 19.61 -17.06
C ASP A 36 16.02 19.93 -16.60
N LEU A 37 15.13 20.19 -17.57
CA LEU A 37 13.70 20.36 -17.36
C LEU A 37 13.13 19.18 -16.56
N TRP A 38 13.71 17.99 -16.75
CA TRP A 38 13.39 16.79 -15.98
C TRP A 38 13.73 16.92 -14.50
N LYS A 39 14.82 17.61 -14.15
CA LYS A 39 15.23 17.85 -12.76
C LYS A 39 14.31 18.87 -12.08
N PHE A 40 13.99 19.97 -12.77
CA PHE A 40 13.01 20.94 -12.27
C PHE A 40 11.60 20.34 -12.15
N LYS A 41 11.20 19.52 -13.12
CA LYS A 41 9.92 18.79 -13.06
C LYS A 41 9.89 17.81 -11.90
N SER A 42 10.95 17.03 -11.69
CA SER A 42 11.00 16.11 -10.54
C SER A 42 10.93 16.84 -9.22
N GLU A 43 11.60 17.99 -9.09
CA GLU A 43 11.59 18.79 -7.85
C GLU A 43 10.22 19.45 -7.60
N ALA A 44 9.56 19.94 -8.65
CA ALA A 44 8.20 20.46 -8.57
C ALA A 44 7.16 19.38 -8.27
N ASP A 45 7.29 18.18 -8.85
CA ASP A 45 6.44 17.02 -8.56
C ASP A 45 6.64 16.54 -7.11
N ASP A 46 7.87 16.61 -6.59
CA ASP A 46 8.20 16.24 -5.19
C ASP A 46 7.65 17.27 -4.20
N LEU A 47 7.75 18.57 -4.50
CA LEU A 47 7.15 19.64 -3.70
C LEU A 47 5.61 19.58 -3.72
N GLY A 48 5.00 19.34 -4.88
CA GLY A 48 3.56 19.19 -5.02
C GLY A 48 2.99 17.98 -4.27
N LYS A 49 3.80 16.93 -4.02
CA LYS A 49 3.40 15.81 -3.15
C LYS A 49 3.13 16.26 -1.72
N TYR A 50 3.79 17.34 -1.25
CA TYR A 50 3.68 17.80 0.13
C TYR A 50 2.69 18.96 0.35
N ASP A 51 2.14 19.55 -0.70
CA ASP A 51 1.19 20.68 -0.59
C ASP A 51 -0.16 20.29 0.05
N ASP A 52 -0.53 19.01 0.01
CA ASP A 52 -1.77 18.49 0.60
C ASP A 52 -1.64 18.13 2.10
N PHE A 53 -0.46 18.25 2.71
CA PHE A 53 -0.31 17.91 4.13
C PHE A 53 -0.82 19.02 5.05
N HIS A 54 -1.93 18.73 5.72
CA HIS A 54 -2.36 19.48 6.89
C HIS A 54 -1.76 18.88 8.17
N THR A 55 -1.13 19.74 8.96
CA THR A 55 -0.61 19.33 10.27
C THR A 55 -1.74 19.06 11.25
N ILE A 56 -1.74 17.87 11.84
CA ILE A 56 -2.69 17.49 12.90
C ILE A 56 -2.25 18.14 14.23
N ASP A 57 -3.09 19.04 14.77
CA ASP A 57 -2.85 19.69 16.08
C ASP A 57 -3.47 18.89 17.24
N TRP A 58 -2.73 17.89 17.70
CA TRP A 58 -3.08 17.08 18.86
C TRP A 58 -3.23 17.91 20.15
N SER A 59 -2.52 19.03 20.28
CA SER A 59 -2.53 19.82 21.51
C SER A 59 -3.89 20.47 21.73
N ARG A 60 -4.42 21.11 20.68
CA ARG A 60 -5.74 21.72 20.66
C ARG A 60 -6.85 20.69 20.86
N ASP A 61 -6.73 19.52 20.23
CA ASP A 61 -7.72 18.45 20.35
C ASP A 61 -7.74 17.84 21.76
N ARG A 62 -6.57 17.65 22.39
CA ARG A 62 -6.49 17.21 23.79
C ARG A 62 -7.07 18.21 24.77
N VAL A 63 -6.92 19.52 24.53
CA VAL A 63 -7.55 20.55 25.38
C VAL A 63 -9.07 20.49 25.23
N ARG A 64 -9.58 20.37 24.00
CA ARG A 64 -11.01 20.25 23.70
C ARG A 64 -11.64 19.02 24.37
N ASP A 65 -10.94 17.90 24.35
CA ASP A 65 -11.41 16.65 24.96
C ASP A 65 -11.54 16.77 26.49
N ARG A 66 -10.54 17.38 27.16
CA ARG A 66 -10.63 17.66 28.60
C ARG A 66 -11.82 18.55 28.97
N LEU A 67 -12.18 19.51 28.12
CA LEU A 67 -13.34 20.37 28.34
C LEU A 67 -14.64 19.57 28.25
N ARG A 68 -14.79 18.71 27.24
CA ARG A 68 -15.94 17.80 27.12
C ARG A 68 -16.09 16.90 28.34
N LEU A 69 -15.01 16.26 28.79
CA LEU A 69 -15.04 15.39 29.98
C LEU A 69 -15.45 16.15 31.25
N ARG A 70 -15.05 17.42 31.42
CA ARG A 70 -15.50 18.25 32.53
C ARG A 70 -17.00 18.52 32.46
N GLN A 71 -17.55 18.79 31.27
CA GLN A 71 -18.99 18.97 31.07
C GLN A 71 -19.77 17.69 31.39
N VAL A 72 -19.31 16.53 30.89
CA VAL A 72 -19.93 15.22 31.15
C VAL A 72 -19.90 14.86 32.63
N LYS A 73 -18.80 15.13 33.34
CA LYS A 73 -18.72 14.91 34.80
C LYS A 73 -19.71 15.76 35.59
N LYS A 74 -19.92 17.03 35.20
CA LYS A 74 -20.89 17.92 35.84
C LYS A 74 -22.33 17.41 35.65
N LEU A 75 -22.66 16.99 34.43
CA LEU A 75 -23.96 16.40 34.09
C LEU A 75 -24.20 15.08 34.85
N LYS A 76 -23.20 14.20 34.93
CA LYS A 76 -23.30 12.93 35.67
C LYS A 76 -23.68 13.08 37.15
N HIS A 77 -23.30 14.18 37.81
CA HIS A 77 -23.62 14.43 39.22
C HIS A 77 -25.05 14.96 39.43
N ASN A 78 -25.58 15.76 38.49
CA ASN A 78 -26.89 16.41 38.60
C ASN A 78 -27.96 15.84 37.64
N GLY A 79 -27.63 14.79 36.90
CA GLY A 79 -28.36 14.34 35.71
C GLY A 79 -29.37 13.21 35.90
N ASN A 80 -30.38 13.20 35.03
CA ASN A 80 -31.42 12.17 34.95
C ASN A 80 -30.87 10.80 34.51
N PHE A 81 -31.67 9.73 34.65
CA PHE A 81 -31.32 8.36 34.24
C PHE A 81 -30.82 8.24 32.78
N VAL A 82 -31.35 9.08 31.88
CA VAL A 82 -30.93 9.17 30.47
C VAL A 82 -29.46 9.62 30.34
N GLU A 83 -28.98 10.51 31.20
CA GLU A 83 -27.59 10.99 31.18
C GLU A 83 -26.62 9.92 31.69
N LYS A 84 -27.06 9.03 32.59
CA LYS A 84 -26.28 7.87 33.02
C LYS A 84 -26.08 6.88 31.87
N ILE A 85 -27.12 6.55 31.11
CA ILE A 85 -27.01 5.68 29.92
C ILE A 85 -26.07 6.29 28.89
N LYS A 86 -26.17 7.61 28.64
CA LYS A 86 -25.27 8.33 27.73
C LYS A 86 -23.81 8.25 28.19
N GLY A 87 -23.56 8.31 29.50
CA GLY A 87 -22.23 8.13 30.07
C GLY A 87 -21.67 6.71 29.92
N PHE A 88 -22.51 5.67 29.99
CA PHE A 88 -22.09 4.29 29.72
C PHE A 88 -21.73 4.09 28.24
N HIS A 89 -22.52 4.65 27.33
CA HIS A 89 -22.22 4.60 25.90
C HIS A 89 -20.90 5.31 25.57
N ASP A 90 -20.67 6.49 26.15
CA ASP A 90 -19.41 7.23 25.99
C ASP A 90 -18.20 6.40 26.48
N ALA A 91 -18.33 5.75 27.64
CA ALA A 91 -17.28 4.93 28.23
C ALA A 91 -16.93 3.66 27.41
N TYR A 92 -17.92 3.02 26.79
CA TYR A 92 -17.70 1.82 25.96
C TYR A 92 -17.39 2.14 24.48
N SER A 93 -17.77 3.32 23.98
CA SER A 93 -17.63 3.68 22.57
C SER A 93 -16.21 3.51 22.03
N GLY A 94 -15.18 3.87 22.80
CA GLY A 94 -13.78 3.69 22.42
C GLY A 94 -13.38 2.21 22.28
N TRP A 95 -13.89 1.35 23.16
CA TRP A 95 -13.65 -0.10 23.10
C TRP A 95 -14.37 -0.75 21.93
N LEU A 96 -15.60 -0.30 21.61
CA LEU A 96 -16.34 -0.76 20.44
C LEU A 96 -15.60 -0.41 19.14
N ILE A 97 -15.08 0.81 19.02
CA ILE A 97 -14.31 1.22 17.83
C ILE A 97 -13.04 0.38 17.71
N ALA A 98 -12.31 0.16 18.81
CA ALA A 98 -11.11 -0.68 18.81
C ALA A 98 -11.42 -2.12 18.37
N PHE A 99 -12.55 -2.68 18.81
CA PHE A 99 -13.01 -4.00 18.39
C PHE A 99 -13.34 -4.04 16.89
N ILE A 100 -14.05 -3.04 16.35
CA ILE A 100 -14.41 -2.99 14.93
C ILE A 100 -13.16 -2.86 14.06
N VAL A 101 -12.21 -2.00 14.42
CA VAL A 101 -10.94 -1.86 13.69
C VAL A 101 -10.15 -3.16 13.73
N GLY A 102 -10.06 -3.82 14.89
CA GLY A 102 -9.39 -5.12 15.02
C GLY A 102 -10.06 -6.21 14.17
N ALA A 103 -11.39 -6.29 14.20
CA ALA A 103 -12.16 -7.27 13.44
C ALA A 103 -12.04 -7.05 11.93
N THR A 104 -12.12 -5.81 11.46
CA THR A 104 -11.99 -5.47 10.03
C THR A 104 -10.58 -5.70 9.52
N THR A 105 -9.54 -5.26 10.24
CA THR A 105 -8.14 -5.54 9.87
C THR A 105 -7.85 -7.04 9.90
N GLY A 106 -8.35 -7.77 10.90
CA GLY A 106 -8.20 -9.23 10.97
C GLY A 106 -8.89 -9.95 9.82
N PHE A 107 -10.09 -9.51 9.43
CA PHE A 107 -10.81 -10.04 8.28
C PHE A 107 -10.05 -9.84 6.96
N VAL A 108 -9.57 -8.60 6.72
CA VAL A 108 -8.77 -8.29 5.53
C VAL A 108 -7.46 -9.08 5.53
N GLY A 109 -6.78 -9.18 6.67
CA GLY A 109 -5.56 -9.99 6.82
C GLY A 109 -5.81 -11.47 6.51
N GLY A 110 -6.90 -12.04 7.02
CA GLY A 110 -7.29 -13.43 6.72
C GLY A 110 -7.64 -13.65 5.24
N MET A 111 -8.29 -12.68 4.59
CA MET A 111 -8.54 -12.75 3.15
C MET A 111 -7.23 -12.74 2.35
N ILE A 112 -6.27 -11.89 2.73
CA ILE A 112 -4.95 -11.83 2.09
C ILE A 112 -4.20 -13.14 2.27
N ASP A 113 -4.22 -13.72 3.47
CA ASP A 113 -3.53 -14.98 3.78
C ASP A 113 -4.06 -16.14 2.90
N ILE A 114 -5.37 -16.37 2.92
CA ILE A 114 -6.02 -17.41 2.10
C ILE A 114 -5.80 -17.15 0.60
N GLY A 115 -5.93 -15.88 0.18
CA GLY A 115 -5.74 -15.49 -1.21
C GLY A 115 -4.31 -15.69 -1.68
N THR A 116 -3.30 -15.36 -0.86
CA THR A 116 -1.88 -15.50 -1.20
C THR A 116 -1.51 -16.96 -1.40
N ASP A 117 -1.92 -17.81 -0.46
CA ASP A 117 -1.71 -19.25 -0.53
C ASP A 117 -2.36 -19.84 -1.80
N TRP A 118 -3.57 -19.42 -2.16
CA TRP A 118 -4.24 -19.84 -3.40
C TRP A 118 -3.54 -19.31 -4.67
N MET A 119 -3.14 -18.03 -4.70
CA MET A 119 -2.46 -17.41 -5.85
C MET A 119 -1.09 -18.03 -6.13
N ILE A 120 -0.36 -18.45 -5.09
CA ILE A 120 0.92 -19.14 -5.24
C ILE A 120 0.71 -20.49 -5.94
N ASP A 121 -0.27 -21.27 -5.49
CA ASP A 121 -0.55 -22.58 -6.04
C ASP A 121 -1.06 -22.51 -7.49
N LEU A 122 -1.84 -21.47 -7.83
CA LEU A 122 -2.34 -21.28 -9.19
C LEU A 122 -1.20 -21.16 -10.22
N LYS A 123 -0.01 -20.70 -9.82
CA LYS A 123 1.14 -20.64 -10.72
C LYS A 123 1.61 -22.03 -11.14
N GLU A 124 1.43 -23.05 -10.31
CA GLU A 124 1.83 -24.43 -10.61
C GLU A 124 0.71 -25.23 -11.31
N GLY A 125 -0.55 -24.95 -10.98
CA GLY A 125 -1.71 -25.64 -11.55
C GLY A 125 -2.98 -25.42 -10.73
N PHE A 126 -3.99 -26.28 -10.92
CA PHE A 126 -5.23 -26.22 -10.15
C PHE A 126 -5.81 -27.62 -9.87
N CYS A 127 -6.73 -27.69 -8.91
CA CYS A 127 -7.42 -28.93 -8.55
C CYS A 127 -8.54 -29.22 -9.54
N LYS A 128 -8.62 -30.47 -10.06
CA LYS A 128 -9.55 -30.85 -11.14
C LYS A 128 -11.03 -30.58 -10.87
N HIS A 129 -11.50 -30.79 -9.64
CA HIS A 129 -12.92 -30.70 -9.29
C HIS A 129 -13.31 -29.36 -8.65
N GLU A 130 -12.36 -28.65 -8.03
CA GLU A 130 -12.63 -27.40 -7.32
C GLU A 130 -11.48 -26.39 -7.49
N PHE A 131 -11.68 -25.38 -8.34
CA PHE A 131 -10.64 -24.39 -8.66
C PHE A 131 -10.27 -23.42 -7.52
N TRP A 132 -11.12 -23.30 -6.49
CA TRP A 132 -10.90 -22.40 -5.34
C TRP A 132 -10.04 -23.02 -4.22
N PHE A 133 -9.78 -24.32 -4.25
CA PHE A 133 -8.99 -24.94 -3.20
C PHE A 133 -7.48 -24.76 -3.43
N ASN A 134 -6.78 -24.41 -2.35
CA ASN A 134 -5.33 -24.51 -2.26
C ASN A 134 -4.88 -25.98 -2.43
N LYS A 135 -3.66 -26.21 -2.92
CA LYS A 135 -3.03 -27.52 -3.10
C LYS A 135 -3.06 -28.37 -1.84
N LYS A 136 -2.76 -27.79 -0.67
CA LYS A 136 -2.83 -28.46 0.64
C LYS A 136 -4.25 -28.97 0.94
N ALA A 137 -5.26 -28.16 0.64
CA ALA A 137 -6.67 -28.55 0.84
C ALA A 137 -7.12 -29.61 -0.16
N CYS A 138 -6.76 -29.46 -1.45
CA CYS A 138 -7.04 -30.44 -2.51
C CYS A 138 -6.42 -31.82 -2.20
N CYS A 139 -5.24 -31.83 -1.59
CA CYS A 139 -4.47 -33.03 -1.29
C CYS A 139 -4.58 -33.49 0.17
N TRP A 140 -5.50 -32.94 0.96
CA TRP A 140 -5.68 -33.28 2.39
C TRP A 140 -5.94 -34.78 2.60
N ASN A 141 -6.70 -35.42 1.70
CA ASN A 141 -7.03 -36.84 1.75
C ASN A 141 -6.14 -37.69 0.81
N SER A 142 -4.92 -37.23 0.52
CA SER A 142 -3.99 -37.99 -0.34
C SER A 142 -3.33 -39.13 0.43
N GLU A 143 -3.18 -40.29 -0.23
CA GLU A 143 -2.45 -41.42 0.33
C GLU A 143 -0.94 -41.12 0.33
N ILE A 144 -0.30 -41.27 1.48
CA ILE A 144 1.16 -41.15 1.58
C ILE A 144 1.76 -42.47 1.08
N ARG A 145 2.41 -42.42 -0.09
CA ARG A 145 3.10 -43.58 -0.65
C ARG A 145 4.60 -43.30 -0.68
N TYR A 146 5.41 -44.13 -0.02
CA TYR A 146 6.86 -43.98 0.08
C TYR A 146 7.35 -42.63 0.66
N GLY A 147 6.63 -42.07 1.64
CA GLY A 147 6.99 -40.79 2.27
C GLY A 147 6.80 -39.56 1.37
N GLN A 148 6.20 -39.73 0.19
CA GLN A 148 5.86 -38.65 -0.74
C GLN A 148 4.34 -38.54 -0.84
N HIS A 149 3.82 -37.31 -0.78
CA HIS A 149 2.39 -37.05 -0.96
C HIS A 149 2.04 -37.15 -2.45
N TYR A 150 1.49 -38.29 -2.88
CA TYR A 150 1.06 -38.49 -4.25
C TYR A 150 -0.39 -38.00 -4.41
N CYS A 151 -0.55 -36.78 -4.92
CA CYS A 151 -1.86 -36.17 -5.12
C CYS A 151 -2.31 -36.30 -6.59
N THR A 152 -3.15 -37.31 -6.87
CA THR A 152 -3.70 -37.55 -8.22
C THR A 152 -4.71 -36.50 -8.68
N LYS A 153 -5.23 -35.70 -7.74
CA LYS A 153 -6.25 -34.66 -8.01
C LYS A 153 -5.65 -33.33 -8.48
N TRP A 154 -4.38 -33.09 -8.18
CA TRP A 154 -3.68 -31.87 -8.56
C TRP A 154 -3.19 -31.98 -10.00
N MET A 155 -3.57 -31.04 -10.85
CA MET A 155 -3.22 -31.04 -12.26
C MET A 155 -2.20 -29.93 -12.52
N LEU A 156 -1.06 -30.27 -13.09
CA LEU A 156 -0.08 -29.28 -13.55
C LEU A 156 -0.51 -28.67 -14.89
N TRP A 157 0.03 -27.51 -15.24
CA TRP A 157 -0.25 -26.84 -16.52
C TRP A 157 -0.05 -27.75 -17.74
N SER A 158 1.00 -28.58 -17.74
CA SER A 158 1.22 -29.57 -18.81
C SER A 158 0.11 -30.62 -18.92
N ASP A 159 -0.45 -31.09 -17.81
CA ASP A 159 -1.55 -32.05 -17.79
C ASP A 159 -2.87 -31.40 -18.24
N ILE A 160 -3.08 -30.14 -17.87
CA ILE A 160 -4.26 -29.33 -18.25
C ILE A 160 -4.26 -29.08 -19.76
N LEU A 161 -3.11 -28.77 -20.34
CA LEU A 161 -2.96 -28.56 -21.78
C LEU A 161 -3.04 -29.87 -22.60
N GLY A 162 -3.15 -31.03 -21.94
CA GLY A 162 -3.30 -32.34 -22.58
C GLY A 162 -2.05 -32.82 -23.31
N VAL A 163 -0.90 -32.20 -23.06
CA VAL A 163 0.36 -32.48 -23.77
C VAL A 163 1.14 -33.53 -22.98
N LYS A 164 0.88 -34.81 -23.26
CA LYS A 164 1.54 -35.95 -22.57
C LYS A 164 2.61 -36.65 -23.41
N ASN A 165 2.67 -36.36 -24.72
CA ASN A 165 3.49 -37.11 -25.68
C ASN A 165 4.80 -36.39 -26.07
N ILE A 166 5.19 -35.33 -25.35
CA ILE A 166 6.43 -34.59 -25.62
C ILE A 166 7.58 -35.16 -24.77
N SER A 167 8.81 -35.03 -25.25
CA SER A 167 10.04 -35.32 -24.49
C SER A 167 10.00 -34.69 -23.10
N SER A 168 10.57 -35.37 -22.10
CA SER A 168 10.56 -34.92 -20.69
C SER A 168 11.07 -33.48 -20.49
N SER A 169 12.00 -33.03 -21.33
CA SER A 169 12.50 -31.65 -21.34
C SER A 169 11.43 -30.62 -21.77
N GLY A 170 10.64 -30.92 -22.79
CA GLY A 170 9.59 -30.02 -23.29
C GLY A 170 8.45 -29.86 -22.29
N LEU A 171 8.11 -30.91 -21.53
CA LEU A 171 7.12 -30.82 -20.45
C LEU A 171 7.57 -29.85 -19.35
N TYR A 172 8.85 -29.90 -18.95
CA TYR A 172 9.39 -28.96 -17.97
C TYR A 172 9.34 -27.51 -18.49
N SER A 173 9.76 -27.29 -19.73
CA SER A 173 9.73 -25.95 -20.35
C SER A 173 8.31 -25.37 -20.44
N LEU A 174 7.31 -26.19 -20.77
CA LEU A 174 5.91 -25.75 -20.84
C LEU A 174 5.36 -25.35 -19.48
N ASN A 175 5.60 -26.16 -18.43
CA ASN A 175 5.16 -25.81 -17.08
C ASN A 175 5.80 -24.51 -16.60
N LEU A 176 7.11 -24.33 -16.85
CA LEU A 176 7.82 -23.10 -16.50
C LEU A 176 7.26 -21.89 -17.27
N PHE A 177 6.96 -22.05 -18.55
CA PHE A 177 6.37 -20.98 -19.36
C PHE A 177 5.00 -20.56 -18.81
N CYS A 178 4.10 -21.50 -18.55
CA CYS A 178 2.79 -21.21 -17.96
C CYS A 178 2.91 -20.55 -16.58
N TYR A 179 3.83 -21.03 -15.74
CA TYR A 179 4.13 -20.44 -14.44
C TYR A 179 4.50 -18.96 -14.56
N VAL A 180 5.45 -18.63 -15.45
CA VAL A 180 5.90 -17.25 -15.67
C VAL A 180 4.77 -16.39 -16.23
N MET A 181 4.00 -16.89 -17.18
CA MET A 181 2.87 -16.15 -17.77
C MET A 181 1.83 -15.78 -16.72
N VAL A 182 1.42 -16.71 -15.86
CA VAL A 182 0.48 -16.44 -14.76
C VAL A 182 1.06 -15.42 -13.77
N ALA A 183 2.34 -15.54 -13.43
CA ALA A 183 3.00 -14.60 -12.53
C ALA A 183 3.05 -13.17 -13.11
N VAL A 184 3.36 -13.01 -14.40
CA VAL A 184 3.38 -11.71 -15.08
C VAL A 184 1.98 -11.12 -15.18
N MET A 185 0.95 -11.94 -15.42
CA MET A 185 -0.44 -11.48 -15.42
C MET A 185 -0.83 -10.88 -14.06
N PHE A 186 -0.53 -11.55 -12.95
CA PHE A 186 -0.80 -11.01 -11.61
C PHE A 186 -0.03 -9.74 -11.31
N ALA A 187 1.25 -9.67 -11.68
CA ALA A 187 2.05 -8.46 -11.53
C ALA A 187 1.47 -7.30 -12.34
N SER A 188 1.04 -7.54 -13.58
CA SER A 188 0.45 -6.52 -14.44
C SER A 188 -0.84 -5.96 -13.87
N ILE A 189 -1.72 -6.82 -13.34
CA ILE A 189 -2.97 -6.41 -12.69
C ILE A 189 -2.66 -5.53 -11.48
N SER A 190 -1.72 -5.95 -10.62
CA SER A 190 -1.30 -5.18 -9.44
C SER A 190 -0.79 -3.79 -9.83
N VAL A 191 0.11 -3.70 -10.83
CA VAL A 191 0.66 -2.41 -11.30
C VAL A 191 -0.43 -1.52 -11.88
N THR A 192 -1.37 -2.07 -12.68
CA THR A 192 -2.46 -1.27 -13.23
C THR A 192 -3.37 -0.72 -12.13
N LEU A 193 -3.73 -1.53 -11.13
CA LEU A 193 -4.58 -1.09 -10.02
C LEU A 193 -3.94 0.05 -9.23
N VAL A 194 -2.67 -0.07 -8.86
CA VAL A 194 -1.96 0.98 -8.12
C VAL A 194 -1.85 2.26 -8.93
N ARG A 195 -1.47 2.17 -10.21
CA ARG A 195 -1.28 3.37 -11.04
C ARG A 195 -2.57 4.11 -11.38
N PHE A 196 -3.68 3.40 -11.54
CA PHE A 196 -4.95 4.04 -11.93
C PHE A 196 -5.82 4.45 -10.75
N TYR A 197 -5.85 3.69 -9.65
CA TYR A 197 -6.78 3.94 -8.53
C TYR A 197 -6.12 4.56 -7.30
N ALA A 198 -4.88 4.19 -6.96
CA ALA A 198 -4.26 4.59 -5.69
C ALA A 198 -2.73 4.78 -5.81
N PRO A 199 -2.24 5.89 -6.41
CA PRO A 199 -0.81 6.10 -6.62
C PRO A 199 -0.02 6.19 -5.29
N TYR A 200 -0.66 6.61 -4.20
CA TYR A 200 -0.06 6.69 -2.86
C TYR A 200 0.12 5.33 -2.18
N SER A 201 -0.46 4.24 -2.70
CA SER A 201 -0.33 2.90 -2.10
C SER A 201 0.95 2.16 -2.51
N CYS A 202 1.94 2.87 -3.05
CA CYS A 202 3.20 2.27 -3.46
C CYS A 202 4.08 1.95 -2.23
N GLY A 203 4.52 0.70 -2.10
CA GLY A 203 5.41 0.27 -1.03
C GLY A 203 4.69 -0.30 0.18
N SER A 204 5.35 -0.26 1.35
CA SER A 204 4.83 -0.86 2.59
C SER A 204 3.77 0.00 3.29
N GLY A 205 3.69 1.28 2.95
CA GLY A 205 2.82 2.26 3.62
C GLY A 205 3.29 2.69 5.02
N ILE A 206 4.39 2.13 5.55
CA ILE A 206 4.95 2.50 6.87
C ILE A 206 5.51 3.94 6.88
N ALA A 207 5.98 4.43 5.74
CA ALA A 207 6.60 5.73 5.63
C ALA A 207 5.61 6.90 5.46
N GLU A 208 4.35 6.59 5.14
CA GLU A 208 3.26 7.54 4.98
C GLU A 208 2.53 7.71 6.34
#